data_AF-J7G0L9-F1
#
_entry.id   AF-J7G0L9-F1
#
_cell.length_a   1.000
_cell.length_b   1.000
_cell.length_c   1.000
_cell.angle_alpha   90.00
_cell.angle_beta   90.00
_cell.angle_gamma   90.00
#
_symmetry.space_group_name_H-M   'P 1'
#
loop_
_entity.id
_entity.type
_entity.pdbx_description
1 polymer ?
#
loop_
_entity_poly.entity_id
_entity_poly.type
_entity_poly.pdbx_seq_one_letter_code
_entity_poly.pdbx_strand_id
1 'polypeptide(L)'
;RIRPESLYPGDSSVYSEPRHRKQFDVSRVSRVFRQWTADMMALDMADPLVEEELEARMICDLRELIWEGTVPASPKMAHAAADRHLAQVLEYVHAHFTEQLSVSSLAAMAMQSRYHFIRSFKSLTGVPPYQYVLQLRVREAMEQLKTSADTVTVISFNLGFSSTSQFFRAFAKMTGMTPEQYRKSEGRRLI
;
A
#
# COMPACT_ATOMS: atom_id res chain seq x y z
N ARG A 1 24.49 65.05 7.82
CA ARG A 1 25.13 63.71 7.82
C ARG A 1 24.13 62.74 7.22
N ILE A 2 24.59 61.99 6.23
CA ILE A 2 23.90 61.22 5.19
C ILE A 2 22.84 60.23 5.75
N ARG A 3 21.66 60.16 5.12
CA ARG A 3 20.71 59.04 5.24
C ARG A 3 21.33 57.82 4.54
N PRO A 4 21.34 56.60 5.13
CA PRO A 4 21.71 55.43 4.36
C PRO A 4 20.56 55.08 3.41
N GLU A 5 20.93 55.01 2.14
CA GLU A 5 20.19 54.61 0.96
C GLU A 5 19.50 53.26 1.14
N SER A 6 18.27 53.19 0.65
CA SER A 6 17.47 51.99 0.45
C SER A 6 18.16 51.04 -0.54
N LEU A 7 18.80 49.99 -0.03
CA LEU A 7 19.42 48.95 -0.85
C LEU A 7 18.42 47.88 -1.29
N TYR A 8 17.25 48.23 -1.84
CA TYR A 8 16.45 47.38 -2.73
C TYR A 8 15.40 48.22 -3.47
N PRO A 9 15.39 48.19 -4.81
CA PRO A 9 14.31 48.71 -5.63
C PRO A 9 13.26 47.61 -5.89
N GLY A 10 11.98 47.95 -5.74
CA GLY A 10 10.90 47.19 -6.37
C GLY A 10 10.17 46.18 -5.48
N ASP A 11 8.85 46.33 -5.48
CA ASP A 11 7.80 45.38 -5.13
C ASP A 11 7.45 45.13 -3.66
N SER A 12 6.67 46.06 -3.09
CA SER A 12 5.90 45.88 -1.86
C SER A 12 4.63 45.01 -2.04
N SER A 13 4.66 43.96 -2.88
CA SER A 13 3.43 43.23 -3.27
C SER A 13 3.57 41.71 -3.52
N VAL A 14 4.42 40.97 -2.79
CA VAL A 14 4.47 39.49 -2.99
C VAL A 14 4.57 38.64 -1.71
N TYR A 15 4.32 39.20 -0.53
CA TYR A 15 4.01 38.36 0.65
C TYR A 15 2.51 38.37 0.91
N SER A 16 1.76 37.63 0.08
CA SER A 16 0.45 37.16 0.48
C SER A 16 0.63 36.16 1.63
N GLU A 17 0.29 36.59 2.85
CA GLU A 17 0.12 35.70 4.00
C GLU A 17 -0.70 34.47 3.57
N PRO A 18 -0.35 33.24 4.00
CA PRO A 18 -1.16 32.07 3.72
C PRO A 18 -2.53 32.22 4.38
N ARG A 19 -3.49 32.76 3.62
CA ARG A 19 -4.92 32.74 3.92
C ARG A 19 -5.37 31.30 3.82
N HIS A 20 -5.35 30.56 4.92
CA HIS A 20 -6.27 29.48 5.30
C HIS A 20 -5.74 28.83 6.59
N ARG A 21 -5.76 29.56 7.72
CA ARG A 21 -5.64 28.91 9.02
C ARG A 21 -6.96 28.22 9.29
N LYS A 22 -7.07 26.91 8.96
CA LYS A 22 -8.23 26.10 9.37
C LYS A 22 -8.37 26.22 10.88
N GLN A 23 -9.46 26.83 11.33
CA GLN A 23 -9.71 27.05 12.74
C GLN A 23 -10.37 25.79 13.28
N PHE A 24 -9.55 24.87 13.80
CA PHE A 24 -10.05 23.66 14.44
C PHE A 24 -10.80 24.03 15.72
N ASP A 25 -11.97 23.42 15.92
CA ASP A 25 -12.63 23.48 17.22
C ASP A 25 -11.78 22.69 18.24
N VAL A 26 -11.07 23.43 19.08
CA VAL A 26 -10.18 22.91 20.12
C VAL A 26 -10.93 21.98 21.07
N SER A 27 -12.20 22.23 21.34
CA SER A 27 -13.01 21.37 22.23
C SER A 27 -13.30 20.01 21.60
N ARG A 28 -13.55 20.00 20.28
CA ARG A 28 -13.77 18.79 19.49
C ARG A 28 -12.49 17.97 19.36
N VAL A 29 -11.36 18.61 19.03
CA VAL A 29 -10.03 17.98 18.99
C VAL A 29 -9.69 17.36 20.36
N SER A 30 -9.88 18.12 21.44
CA SER A 30 -9.56 17.67 22.80
C SER A 30 -10.43 16.50 23.26
N ARG A 31 -11.68 16.42 22.80
CA ARG A 31 -12.57 15.28 23.09
C ARG A 31 -12.10 14.01 22.38
N VAL A 32 -11.81 14.10 21.08
CA VAL A 32 -11.30 12.99 20.29
C VAL A 32 -9.98 12.47 20.87
N PHE A 33 -9.06 13.37 21.21
CA PHE A 33 -7.78 13.02 21.82
C PHE A 33 -7.93 12.30 23.15
N ARG A 34 -8.84 12.77 24.03
CA ARG A 34 -9.14 12.09 25.30
C ARG A 34 -9.75 10.71 25.08
N GLN A 35 -10.61 10.55 24.07
CA GLN A 35 -11.20 9.25 23.75
C GLN A 35 -10.12 8.26 23.29
N TRP A 36 -9.23 8.65 22.37
CA TRP A 36 -8.13 7.78 21.95
C TRP A 36 -7.18 7.44 23.10
N THR A 37 -6.90 8.40 24.00
CA THR A 37 -6.03 8.16 25.15
C THR A 37 -6.69 7.16 26.12
N ALA A 38 -7.99 7.29 26.37
CA ALA A 38 -8.74 6.35 27.20
C ALA A 38 -8.80 4.97 26.56
N ASP A 39 -9.06 4.90 25.24
CA ASP A 39 -9.04 3.66 24.49
C ASP A 39 -7.62 3.04 24.59
N MET A 40 -6.54 3.74 24.21
CA MET A 40 -5.15 3.27 24.35
C MET A 40 -4.80 2.73 25.75
N MET A 41 -5.32 3.35 26.82
CA MET A 41 -5.06 2.90 28.19
C MET A 41 -5.94 1.72 28.63
N ALA A 42 -7.07 1.50 27.98
CA ALA A 42 -8.01 0.41 28.24
C ALA A 42 -7.73 -0.84 27.40
N LEU A 43 -6.94 -0.72 26.34
CA LEU A 43 -6.58 -1.83 25.46
C LEU A 43 -5.45 -2.67 26.08
N ASP A 44 -5.62 -3.98 26.04
CA ASP A 44 -4.51 -4.89 26.29
C ASP A 44 -3.58 -4.85 25.08
N MET A 45 -2.42 -4.22 25.24
CA MET A 45 -1.44 -3.93 24.17
C MET A 45 -0.86 -5.21 23.52
N ALA A 46 -1.27 -6.39 23.96
CA ALA A 46 -0.89 -7.69 23.41
C ALA A 46 -1.82 -8.21 22.30
N ASP A 47 -2.99 -7.59 22.06
CA ASP A 47 -3.94 -8.02 21.02
C ASP A 47 -3.78 -7.20 19.71
N PRO A 48 -3.26 -7.80 18.63
CA PRO A 48 -3.07 -7.12 17.34
C PRO A 48 -4.38 -6.60 16.73
N LEU A 49 -5.53 -7.21 17.04
CA LEU A 49 -6.84 -6.82 16.49
C LEU A 49 -7.31 -5.49 17.09
N VAL A 50 -6.89 -5.24 18.33
CA VAL A 50 -7.25 -4.07 19.12
C VAL A 50 -6.46 -2.83 18.68
N GLU A 51 -5.19 -3.02 18.28
CA GLU A 51 -4.38 -1.98 17.63
C GLU A 51 -5.01 -1.54 16.30
N GLU A 52 -5.53 -2.50 15.51
CA GLU A 52 -6.19 -2.23 14.23
C GLU A 52 -7.49 -1.44 14.39
N GLU A 53 -8.33 -1.76 15.39
CA GLU A 53 -9.56 -1.02 15.66
C GLU A 53 -9.30 0.41 16.13
N LEU A 54 -8.28 0.61 16.97
CA LEU A 54 -7.88 1.92 17.46
C LEU A 54 -7.31 2.78 16.33
N GLU A 55 -6.39 2.24 15.52
CA GLU A 55 -5.82 2.95 14.37
C GLU A 55 -6.90 3.38 13.38
N ALA A 56 -7.82 2.48 13.02
CA ALA A 56 -8.91 2.79 12.09
C ALA A 56 -9.83 3.88 12.64
N ARG A 57 -10.12 3.86 13.94
CA ARG A 57 -10.92 4.88 14.62
C ARG A 57 -10.20 6.23 14.64
N MET A 58 -8.92 6.25 14.98
CA MET A 58 -8.09 7.46 14.95
C MET A 58 -8.07 8.11 13.56
N ILE A 59 -7.93 7.31 12.50
CA ILE A 59 -7.93 7.82 11.12
C ILE A 59 -9.30 8.42 10.76
N CYS A 60 -10.40 7.77 11.14
CA CYS A 60 -11.74 8.30 10.87
C CYS A 60 -11.98 9.63 11.58
N ASP A 61 -11.65 9.68 12.87
CA ASP A 61 -11.80 10.86 13.71
C ASP A 61 -10.87 12.01 13.24
N LEU A 62 -9.63 11.71 12.83
CA LEU A 62 -8.72 12.69 12.22
C LEU A 62 -9.29 13.22 10.90
N ARG A 63 -9.87 12.36 10.07
CA ARG A 63 -10.50 12.76 8.80
C ARG A 63 -11.68 13.70 9.04
N GLU A 64 -12.51 13.42 10.05
CA GLU A 64 -13.61 14.28 10.47
C GLU A 64 -13.17 15.61 11.08
N LEU A 65 -12.02 15.62 11.77
CA LEU A 65 -11.43 16.85 12.31
C LEU A 65 -10.81 17.71 11.20
N ILE A 66 -10.28 17.10 10.15
CA ILE A 66 -9.55 17.77 9.06
C ILE A 66 -10.48 18.21 7.92
N TRP A 67 -11.63 17.56 7.74
CA TRP A 67 -12.58 17.80 6.65
C TRP A 67 -14.01 17.95 7.18
N GLU A 68 -14.62 19.15 7.04
CA GLU A 68 -16.01 19.44 7.44
C GLU A 68 -17.09 18.79 6.53
N GLY A 69 -16.73 17.72 5.81
CA GLY A 69 -17.66 16.93 5.01
C GLY A 69 -18.12 15.71 5.79
N THR A 70 -19.43 15.55 5.97
CA THR A 70 -20.03 14.37 6.62
C THR A 70 -19.53 13.08 5.98
N VAL A 71 -18.82 12.26 6.75
CA VAL A 71 -18.56 10.87 6.40
C VAL A 71 -19.66 10.00 7.01
N PRO A 72 -20.21 8.98 6.32
CA PRO A 72 -21.25 8.14 6.90
C PRO A 72 -20.72 7.33 8.08
N ALA A 73 -21.58 7.23 9.08
CA ALA A 73 -21.35 6.64 10.39
C ALA A 73 -21.14 5.10 10.40
N SER A 74 -20.50 4.64 11.48
CA SER A 74 -20.32 3.26 11.99
C SER A 74 -19.03 2.50 11.56
N PRO A 75 -18.33 1.84 12.53
CA PRO A 75 -17.16 0.99 12.26
C PRO A 75 -17.41 -0.13 11.25
N LYS A 76 -18.64 -0.67 11.19
CA LYS A 76 -19.02 -1.71 10.22
C LYS A 76 -18.99 -1.20 8.78
N MET A 77 -19.41 0.04 8.53
CA MET A 77 -19.36 0.63 7.19
C MET A 77 -17.93 0.99 6.79
N ALA A 78 -17.09 1.42 7.73
CA ALA A 78 -15.67 1.65 7.49
C ALA A 78 -14.93 0.36 7.13
N HIS A 79 -15.24 -0.75 7.81
CA HIS A 79 -14.70 -2.08 7.48
C HIS A 79 -15.16 -2.54 6.09
N ALA A 80 -16.46 -2.46 5.79
CA ALA A 80 -16.98 -2.81 4.47
C ALA A 80 -16.41 -1.93 3.31
N ALA A 81 -16.09 -0.67 3.59
CA ALA A 81 -15.42 0.21 2.63
C ALA A 81 -13.93 -0.12 2.47
N ALA A 82 -13.23 -0.44 3.57
CA ALA A 82 -11.85 -0.92 3.54
C ALA A 82 -11.73 -2.25 2.76
N ASP A 83 -12.69 -3.16 2.95
CA ASP A 83 -12.78 -4.42 2.20
C ASP A 83 -12.97 -4.17 0.70
N ARG A 84 -13.80 -3.18 0.33
CA ARG A 84 -14.00 -2.78 -1.07
C ARG A 84 -12.72 -2.22 -1.69
N HIS A 85 -12.02 -1.32 -1.02
CA HIS A 85 -10.79 -0.75 -1.56
C HIS A 85 -9.68 -1.81 -1.67
N LEU A 86 -9.61 -2.74 -0.71
CA LEU A 86 -8.65 -3.83 -0.75
C LEU A 86 -8.97 -4.83 -1.87
N ALA A 87 -10.25 -5.09 -2.14
CA ALA A 87 -10.67 -5.87 -3.31
C ALA A 87 -10.26 -5.21 -4.64
N GLN A 88 -10.43 -3.88 -4.76
CA GLN A 88 -9.96 -3.12 -5.93
C GLN A 88 -8.44 -3.21 -6.10
N VAL A 89 -7.69 -3.18 -5.00
CA VAL A 89 -6.24 -3.38 -5.04
C VAL A 89 -5.89 -4.78 -5.54
N LEU A 90 -6.61 -5.82 -5.12
CA LEU A 90 -6.36 -7.18 -5.61
C LEU A 90 -6.63 -7.29 -7.11
N GLU A 91 -7.75 -6.74 -7.59
CA GLU A 91 -8.06 -6.69 -9.02
C GLU A 91 -6.97 -5.97 -9.82
N TYR A 92 -6.53 -4.81 -9.33
CA TYR A 92 -5.44 -4.06 -9.94
C TYR A 92 -4.13 -4.88 -9.97
N VAL A 93 -3.77 -5.52 -8.86
CA VAL A 93 -2.58 -6.37 -8.80
C VAL A 93 -2.68 -7.52 -9.81
N HIS A 94 -3.84 -8.15 -9.95
CA HIS A 94 -4.04 -9.21 -10.94
C HIS A 94 -3.93 -8.75 -12.39
N ALA A 95 -4.33 -7.51 -12.69
CA ALA A 95 -4.21 -6.94 -14.03
C ALA A 95 -2.78 -6.46 -14.33
N HIS A 96 -2.03 -6.02 -13.31
CA HIS A 96 -0.76 -5.30 -13.48
C HIS A 96 0.44 -5.97 -12.79
N PHE A 97 0.37 -7.27 -12.46
CA PHE A 97 1.44 -7.95 -11.71
C PHE A 97 2.78 -7.99 -12.44
N THR A 98 2.82 -7.83 -13.77
CA THR A 98 4.05 -7.77 -14.57
C THR A 98 4.73 -6.41 -14.51
N GLU A 99 4.08 -5.39 -13.96
CA GLU A 99 4.62 -4.05 -13.81
C GLU A 99 5.36 -3.87 -12.47
N GLN A 100 6.10 -2.77 -12.33
CA GLN A 100 6.72 -2.41 -11.05
C GLN A 100 5.68 -1.80 -10.11
N LEU A 101 5.12 -2.63 -9.24
CA LEU A 101 4.14 -2.23 -8.25
C LEU A 101 4.81 -1.74 -6.97
N SER A 102 4.50 -0.50 -6.56
CA SER A 102 4.99 0.05 -5.29
C SER A 102 3.98 -0.17 -4.16
N VAL A 103 4.45 -0.55 -2.98
CA VAL A 103 3.56 -0.71 -1.82
C VAL A 103 2.88 0.61 -1.45
N SER A 104 3.55 1.74 -1.64
CA SER A 104 2.98 3.07 -1.37
C SER A 104 1.82 3.41 -2.30
N SER A 105 1.89 3.05 -3.59
CA SER A 105 0.79 3.28 -4.54
C SER A 105 -0.40 2.37 -4.27
N LEU A 106 -0.16 1.09 -3.94
CA LEU A 106 -1.22 0.17 -3.55
C LEU A 106 -1.91 0.59 -2.24
N ALA A 107 -1.13 1.06 -1.26
CA ALA A 107 -1.68 1.59 -0.02
C ALA A 107 -2.54 2.85 -0.24
N ALA A 108 -2.10 3.75 -1.13
CA ALA A 108 -2.88 4.93 -1.50
C ALA A 108 -4.21 4.55 -2.18
N MET A 109 -4.20 3.54 -3.04
CA MET A 109 -5.43 2.99 -3.65
C MET A 109 -6.36 2.36 -2.61
N ALA A 110 -5.81 1.71 -1.58
CA ALA A 110 -6.56 1.19 -0.46
C ALA A 110 -7.08 2.29 0.50
N MET A 111 -6.67 3.56 0.31
CA MET A 111 -6.86 4.66 1.27
C MET A 111 -6.27 4.37 2.66
N GLN A 112 -5.15 3.65 2.70
CA GLN A 112 -4.50 3.21 3.93
C GLN A 112 -3.07 3.74 4.04
N SER A 113 -2.58 3.86 5.27
CA SER A 113 -1.14 4.03 5.48
C SER A 113 -0.38 2.79 4.99
N ARG A 114 0.89 2.95 4.63
CA ARG A 114 1.71 1.83 4.12
C ARG A 114 1.75 0.63 5.08
N TYR A 115 1.86 0.92 6.38
CA TYR A 115 1.96 -0.11 7.42
C TYR A 115 0.64 -0.86 7.58
N HIS A 116 -0.47 -0.12 7.68
CA HIS A 116 -1.81 -0.68 7.81
C HIS A 116 -2.22 -1.48 6.55
N PHE A 117 -1.84 -1.01 5.36
CA PHE A 117 -2.03 -1.75 4.12
C PHE A 117 -1.32 -3.10 4.11
N ILE A 118 -0.05 -3.16 4.52
CA ILE A 118 0.69 -4.43 4.55
C ILE A 118 0.01 -5.44 5.50
N ARG A 119 -0.45 -4.97 6.67
CA ARG A 119 -1.14 -5.83 7.65
C ARG A 119 -2.49 -6.31 7.12
N SER A 120 -3.37 -5.40 6.72
CA SER A 120 -4.70 -5.75 6.21
C SER A 120 -4.64 -6.62 4.94
N PHE A 121 -3.73 -6.31 4.01
CA PHE A 121 -3.50 -7.15 2.83
C PHE A 121 -3.04 -8.56 3.21
N LYS A 122 -2.12 -8.69 4.16
CA LYS A 122 -1.65 -9.99 4.66
C LYS A 122 -2.75 -10.74 5.41
N SER A 123 -3.57 -10.05 6.20
CA SER A 123 -4.72 -10.64 6.89
C SER A 123 -5.69 -11.25 5.89
N LEU A 124 -5.98 -10.54 4.79
CA LEU A 124 -6.88 -11.01 3.74
C LEU A 124 -6.29 -12.13 2.87
N THR A 125 -5.02 -12.01 2.46
CA THR A 125 -4.42 -12.91 1.45
C THR A 125 -3.51 -14.00 2.03
N GLY A 126 -3.25 -13.94 3.34
CA GLY A 126 -2.28 -14.78 4.04
C GLY A 126 -0.81 -14.36 3.87
N VAL A 127 -0.48 -13.47 2.92
CA VAL A 127 0.90 -13.10 2.59
C VAL A 127 1.08 -11.59 2.33
N PRO A 128 2.26 -11.00 2.56
CA PRO A 128 2.50 -9.60 2.26
C PRO A 128 2.39 -9.27 0.75
N PRO A 129 2.06 -8.02 0.38
CA PRO A 129 1.84 -7.62 -1.03
C PRO A 129 2.95 -8.02 -1.99
N TYR A 130 4.21 -7.79 -1.64
CA TYR A 130 5.35 -8.17 -2.49
C TYR A 130 5.45 -9.68 -2.72
N GLN A 131 5.19 -10.49 -1.69
CA GLN A 131 5.21 -11.96 -1.82
C GLN A 131 4.03 -12.45 -2.67
N TYR A 132 2.88 -11.80 -2.57
CA TYR A 132 1.71 -12.10 -3.39
C TYR A 132 2.00 -11.88 -4.88
N VAL A 133 2.59 -10.73 -5.25
CA VAL A 133 2.99 -10.45 -6.64
C VAL A 133 4.00 -11.48 -7.14
N LEU A 134 5.00 -11.86 -6.32
CA LEU A 134 5.94 -12.92 -6.68
C LEU A 134 5.24 -14.27 -6.93
N GLN A 135 4.23 -14.62 -6.13
CA GLN A 135 3.43 -15.84 -6.34
C GLN A 135 2.69 -15.82 -7.67
N LEU A 136 2.07 -14.70 -8.03
CA LEU A 136 1.41 -14.55 -9.33
C LEU A 136 2.40 -14.71 -10.49
N ARG A 137 3.54 -14.02 -10.41
CA ARG A 137 4.59 -14.10 -11.43
C ARG A 137 5.14 -15.50 -11.60
N VAL A 138 5.43 -16.21 -10.50
CA VAL A 138 5.95 -17.59 -10.59
C VAL A 138 4.90 -18.54 -11.14
N ARG A 139 3.63 -18.39 -10.76
CA ARG A 139 2.54 -19.20 -11.32
C ARG A 139 2.43 -19.00 -12.84
N GLU A 140 2.47 -17.76 -13.30
CA GLU A 140 2.44 -17.45 -14.72
C GLU A 140 3.70 -17.98 -15.43
N ALA A 141 4.88 -17.88 -14.81
CA ALA A 141 6.10 -18.46 -15.35
C ALA A 141 5.99 -19.98 -15.54
N MET A 142 5.35 -20.68 -14.61
CA MET A 142 5.13 -22.13 -14.74
C MET A 142 4.29 -22.47 -15.97
N GLU A 143 3.29 -21.65 -16.31
CA GLU A 143 2.47 -21.85 -17.50
C GLU A 143 3.24 -21.50 -18.78
N GLN A 144 3.95 -20.37 -18.82
CA GLN A 144 4.76 -19.98 -19.98
C GLN A 144 5.92 -20.96 -20.25
N LEU A 145 6.52 -21.53 -19.20
CA LEU A 145 7.57 -22.54 -19.36
C LEU A 145 7.07 -23.83 -20.03
N LYS A 146 5.77 -24.15 -19.90
CA LYS A 146 5.11 -25.30 -20.54
C LYS A 146 4.68 -25.03 -21.97
N THR A 147 4.17 -23.83 -22.22
CA THR A 147 3.47 -23.50 -23.48
C THR A 147 4.30 -22.69 -24.47
N SER A 148 5.35 -22.01 -24.01
CA SER A 148 6.20 -21.15 -24.85
C SER A 148 7.62 -21.73 -25.04
N ALA A 149 8.17 -21.49 -26.23
CA ALA A 149 9.57 -21.75 -26.58
C ALA A 149 10.53 -20.62 -26.14
N ASP A 150 10.00 -19.53 -25.56
CA ASP A 150 10.81 -18.39 -25.13
C ASP A 150 11.90 -18.80 -24.14
N THR A 151 13.02 -18.08 -24.15
CA THR A 151 14.10 -18.34 -23.19
C THR A 151 13.65 -18.00 -21.77
N VAL A 152 14.22 -18.67 -20.78
CA VAL A 152 13.96 -18.40 -19.35
C VAL A 152 14.22 -16.93 -19.01
N THR A 153 15.25 -16.35 -19.62
CA THR A 153 15.59 -14.93 -19.48
C THR A 153 14.46 -14.03 -19.98
N VAL A 154 13.94 -14.28 -21.18
CA VAL A 154 12.84 -13.50 -21.76
C VAL A 154 11.57 -13.59 -20.89
N ILE A 155 11.18 -14.81 -20.50
CA ILE A 155 10.04 -15.04 -19.61
C ILE A 155 10.21 -14.26 -18.30
N SER A 156 11.41 -14.26 -17.71
CA SER A 156 11.64 -13.55 -16.45
C SER A 156 11.42 -12.03 -16.58
N PHE A 157 11.87 -11.41 -17.66
CA PHE A 157 11.70 -9.97 -17.85
C PHE A 157 10.26 -9.61 -18.22
N ASN A 158 9.60 -10.43 -19.05
CA ASN A 158 8.19 -10.24 -19.42
C ASN A 158 7.26 -10.28 -18.19
N LEU A 159 7.64 -11.04 -17.17
CA LEU A 159 6.90 -11.15 -15.90
C LEU A 159 7.28 -10.08 -14.88
N GLY A 160 8.10 -9.09 -15.26
CA GLY A 160 8.41 -7.93 -14.42
C GLY A 160 9.52 -8.14 -13.39
N PHE A 161 10.29 -9.22 -13.47
CA PHE A 161 11.47 -9.39 -12.62
C PHE A 161 12.56 -8.39 -13.04
N SER A 162 13.22 -7.78 -12.06
CA SER A 162 14.31 -6.82 -12.33
C SER A 162 15.60 -7.50 -12.74
N SER A 163 15.74 -8.80 -12.46
CA SER A 163 16.87 -9.62 -12.86
C SER A 163 16.50 -11.09 -12.92
N THR A 164 17.19 -11.84 -13.78
CA THR A 164 17.11 -13.31 -13.84
C THR A 164 17.46 -13.93 -12.50
N SER A 165 18.47 -13.43 -11.78
CA SER A 165 18.85 -13.93 -10.45
C SER A 165 17.73 -13.79 -9.41
N GLN A 166 16.90 -12.74 -9.48
CA GLN A 166 15.72 -12.62 -8.62
C GLN A 166 14.68 -13.68 -8.98
N PHE A 167 14.41 -13.85 -10.27
CA PHE A 167 13.48 -14.84 -10.79
C PHE A 167 13.86 -16.26 -10.39
N PHE A 168 15.11 -16.69 -10.66
CA PHE A 168 15.58 -18.04 -10.33
C PHE A 168 15.43 -18.36 -8.84
N ARG A 169 15.77 -17.40 -7.96
CA ARG A 169 15.60 -17.56 -6.51
C ARG A 169 14.14 -17.70 -6.11
N ALA A 170 13.27 -16.85 -6.64
CA ALA A 170 11.83 -16.91 -6.35
C ALA A 170 11.24 -18.23 -6.86
N PHE A 171 11.51 -18.59 -8.11
CA PHE A 171 11.00 -19.81 -8.75
C PHE A 171 11.45 -21.08 -8.00
N ALA A 172 12.75 -21.21 -7.73
CA ALA A 172 13.27 -22.39 -7.03
C ALA A 172 12.74 -22.49 -5.59
N LYS A 173 12.61 -21.36 -4.88
CA LYS A 173 12.04 -21.34 -3.53
C LYS A 173 10.59 -21.86 -3.50
N MET A 174 9.83 -21.64 -4.58
CA MET A 174 8.39 -21.91 -4.62
C MET A 174 8.05 -23.25 -5.27
N THR A 175 8.88 -23.70 -6.21
CA THR A 175 8.65 -24.95 -6.97
C THR A 175 9.59 -26.08 -6.56
N GLY A 176 10.69 -25.78 -5.85
CA GLY A 176 11.72 -26.75 -5.50
C GLY A 176 12.68 -27.11 -6.64
N MET A 177 12.51 -26.54 -7.84
CA MET A 177 13.32 -26.84 -9.02
C MET A 177 13.75 -25.57 -9.75
N THR A 178 14.77 -25.64 -10.60
CA THR A 178 15.09 -24.50 -11.48
C THR A 178 14.08 -24.39 -12.63
N PRO A 179 13.89 -23.20 -13.22
CA PRO A 179 13.00 -23.02 -14.37
C PRO A 179 13.30 -23.98 -15.54
N GLU A 180 14.58 -24.23 -15.82
CA GLU A 180 14.99 -25.16 -16.89
C GLU A 180 14.67 -26.62 -16.54
N GLN A 181 14.87 -27.03 -15.29
CA GLN A 181 14.51 -28.37 -14.82
C GLN A 181 13.00 -28.57 -14.93
N TYR A 182 12.21 -27.56 -14.53
CA TYR A 182 10.76 -27.57 -14.62
C TYR A 182 10.26 -27.70 -16.06
N ARG A 183 10.85 -26.95 -17.00
CA ARG A 183 10.53 -27.09 -18.44
C ARG A 183 10.83 -28.50 -18.97
N LYS A 184 11.99 -29.07 -18.59
CA LYS A 184 12.39 -30.42 -19.03
C LYS A 184 11.53 -31.52 -18.40
N SER A 185 11.04 -31.35 -17.18
CA SER A 185 10.20 -32.34 -16.51
C SER A 185 8.80 -32.44 -17.14
N GLU A 186 8.19 -31.32 -17.50
CA GLU A 186 6.88 -31.32 -18.17
C GLU A 186 6.98 -31.76 -19.64
N GLY A 187 8.08 -31.45 -20.34
CA GLY A 187 8.35 -32.01 -21.66
C GLY A 187 8.44 -33.55 -21.70
N ARG A 188 8.73 -34.20 -20.56
CA ARG A 188 8.73 -35.67 -20.44
C ARG A 188 7.35 -36.29 -20.19
N ARG A 189 6.32 -35.50 -19.86
CA ARG A 189 4.94 -35.99 -19.66
C ARG A 189 4.11 -36.03 -20.95
N LEU A 190 4.61 -35.43 -22.04
CA LEU A 190 3.93 -35.33 -23.34
C LEU A 190 4.52 -36.28 -24.42
N ILE A 191 5.30 -37.29 -24.01
CA ILE A 191 5.86 -38.32 -24.91
C ILE A 191 5.34 -39.69 -24.48
#